data_AF-A0A7X1GVD7-F1
#
_entry.id   AF-A0A7X1GVD7-F1
#
_cell.length_a   1.000
_cell.length_b   1.000
_cell.length_c   1.000
_cell.angle_alpha   90.00
_cell.angle_beta   90.00
_cell.angle_gamma   90.00
#
_symmetry.space_group_name_H-M   'P 1'
#
loop_
_entity.id
_entity.type
_entity.pdbx_description
1 polymer ?
#
loop_
_entity_poly.entity_id
_entity_poly.type
_entity_poly.pdbx_seq_one_letter_code
_entity_poly.pdbx_strand_id
1 'polypeptide(L)'
;MEMLRQEMRSLVAKLESAFPQPGSIEDATLYRLRTLCGVADQAREAAELNDRFVELRQYWLDSIDWCSQLSKEIEKLLIIQEELATGGRGGPVSR
;
A
#
# COMPACT_ATOMS: atom_id res chain seq x y z
N MET A 1 11.10 5.58 5.49
CA MET A 1 10.78 5.68 4.05
C MET A 1 11.28 4.50 3.24
N GLU A 2 12.55 4.09 3.35
CA GLU A 2 13.09 3.00 2.51
C GLU A 2 12.32 1.67 2.64
N MET A 3 11.97 1.28 3.87
CA MET A 3 11.17 0.08 4.13
C MET A 3 9.83 0.09 3.37
N LEU A 4 9.10 1.20 3.40
CA LEU A 4 7.82 1.33 2.70
C LEU A 4 8.00 1.16 1.19
N ARG A 5 9.02 1.80 0.61
CA ARG A 5 9.32 1.68 -0.82
C ARG A 5 9.67 0.25 -1.20
N GLN A 6 10.49 -0.42 -0.39
CA GLN A 6 10.88 -1.81 -0.61
C GLN A 6 9.67 -2.74 -0.58
N GLU A 7 8.79 -2.59 0.39
CA GLU A 7 7.57 -3.38 0.53
C GLU A 7 6.61 -3.16 -0.64
N MET A 8 6.39 -1.91 -1.05
CA MET A 8 5.58 -1.60 -2.23
C MET A 8 6.15 -2.23 -3.50
N ARG A 9 7.46 -2.09 -3.73
CA ARG A 9 8.14 -2.71 -4.90
C ARG A 9 8.07 -4.23 -4.85
N SER A 10 8.14 -4.83 -3.67
CA SER A 10 8.05 -6.28 -3.49
C SER A 10 6.65 -6.79 -3.84
N LEU A 11 5.59 -6.06 -3.42
CA LEU A 11 4.23 -6.40 -3.79
C LEU A 11 3.95 -6.21 -5.29
N VAL A 12 4.48 -5.13 -5.88
CA VAL A 12 4.42 -4.90 -7.35
C VAL A 12 5.06 -6.08 -8.08
N ALA A 13 6.29 -6.47 -7.73
CA ALA A 13 6.99 -7.58 -8.39
C ALA A 13 6.22 -8.91 -8.24
N LYS A 14 5.62 -9.15 -7.07
CA LYS A 14 4.79 -10.34 -6.81
C LYS A 14 3.57 -10.37 -7.73
N LEU A 15 2.85 -9.25 -7.85
CA LEU A 15 1.70 -9.15 -8.75
C LEU A 15 2.10 -9.27 -10.21
N GLU A 16 3.19 -8.61 -10.64
CA GLU A 16 3.71 -8.74 -12.01
C GLU A 16 4.05 -10.18 -12.36
N SER A 17 4.68 -10.91 -11.45
CA SER A 17 5.05 -12.32 -11.65
C SER A 17 3.84 -13.26 -11.73
N ALA A 18 2.68 -12.83 -11.22
CA ALA A 18 1.45 -13.60 -11.26
C ALA A 18 0.69 -13.45 -12.59
N PHE A 19 1.14 -12.54 -13.48
CA PHE A 19 0.51 -12.25 -14.78
C PHE A 19 -1.01 -12.05 -14.68
N PRO A 20 -1.45 -11.00 -13.96
CA PRO A 20 -2.86 -10.80 -13.68
C PRO A 20 -3.65 -10.59 -14.98
N GLN A 21 -4.88 -11.09 -14.98
CA GLN A 21 -5.76 -10.94 -16.13
C GLN A 21 -6.21 -9.47 -16.24
N PRO A 22 -6.24 -8.87 -17.44
CA PRO A 22 -6.73 -7.50 -17.60
C PRO A 22 -8.12 -7.32 -17.00
N GLY A 23 -8.28 -6.29 -16.16
CA GLY A 23 -9.53 -6.01 -15.47
C GLY A 23 -9.78 -6.87 -14.22
N SER A 24 -8.85 -7.73 -13.81
CA SER A 24 -8.90 -8.38 -12.51
C SER A 24 -8.55 -7.40 -11.38
N ILE A 25 -8.88 -7.77 -10.15
CA ILE A 25 -8.51 -6.99 -8.96
C ILE A 25 -6.99 -6.86 -8.84
N GLU A 26 -6.24 -7.90 -9.17
CA GLU A 26 -4.78 -7.89 -9.17
C GLU A 26 -4.20 -6.93 -10.20
N ASP A 27 -4.78 -6.85 -11.40
CA ASP A 27 -4.37 -5.91 -12.46
C ASP A 27 -4.64 -4.45 -12.03
N ALA A 28 -5.85 -4.18 -11.52
CA ALA A 28 -6.21 -2.86 -10.99
C ALA A 28 -5.33 -2.46 -9.79
N THR A 29 -5.02 -3.40 -8.90
CA THR A 29 -4.15 -3.18 -7.75
C THR A 29 -2.71 -2.92 -8.19
N LEU A 30 -2.21 -3.68 -9.15
CA LEU A 30 -0.88 -3.49 -9.72
C LEU A 30 -0.73 -2.09 -10.34
N TYR A 31 -1.72 -1.63 -11.10
CA TYR A 31 -1.71 -0.27 -11.67
C TYR A 31 -1.61 0.81 -10.59
N ARG A 32 -2.41 0.68 -9.52
CA ARG A 32 -2.41 1.63 -8.39
C ARG A 32 -1.07 1.63 -7.66
N LEU A 33 -0.52 0.45 -7.37
CA LEU A 33 0.76 0.31 -6.67
C LEU A 33 1.94 0.85 -7.50
N ARG A 34 1.97 0.64 -8.81
CA ARG A 34 2.99 1.24 -9.69
C ARG A 34 2.94 2.77 -9.65
N THR A 35 1.74 3.33 -9.71
CA THR A 35 1.54 4.78 -9.58
C THR A 35 2.04 5.28 -8.22
N LEU A 36 1.69 4.55 -7.15
CA LEU A 36 2.13 4.87 -5.80
C LEU A 36 3.66 4.80 -5.65
N CYS A 37 4.31 3.79 -6.23
CA CYS A 37 5.78 3.67 -6.27
C CYS A 37 6.42 4.90 -6.93
N GLY A 38 5.89 5.33 -8.09
CA GLY A 38 6.41 6.50 -8.79
C GLY A 38 6.33 7.80 -7.98
N VAL A 39 5.27 7.97 -7.17
CA VAL A 39 5.16 9.09 -6.24
C VAL A 39 6.09 8.89 -5.03
N ALA A 40 6.16 7.68 -4.48
CA ALA A 40 6.99 7.36 -3.32
C ALA A 40 8.49 7.54 -3.58
N ASP A 41 8.95 7.35 -4.82
CA ASP A 41 10.34 7.60 -5.22
C ASP A 41 10.69 9.10 -5.19
N GLN A 42 9.70 9.98 -5.33
CA GLN A 42 9.87 11.44 -5.27
C GLN A 42 9.60 12.02 -3.88
N ALA A 43 8.77 11.35 -3.08
CA ALA A 43 8.42 11.76 -1.73
C ALA A 43 9.63 11.67 -0.78
N ARG A 44 9.82 12.70 0.04
CA ARG A 44 10.87 12.75 1.07
C ARG A 44 10.39 12.11 2.38
N GLU A 45 9.11 12.26 2.70
CA GLU A 45 8.48 11.80 3.94
C GLU A 45 7.21 10.97 3.67
N ALA A 46 6.84 10.10 4.62
CA ALA A 46 5.68 9.21 4.47
C ALA A 46 4.35 9.98 4.48
N ALA A 47 4.33 11.13 5.16
CA ALA A 47 3.18 12.01 5.25
C ALA A 47 2.78 12.60 3.89
N GLU A 48 3.74 12.78 2.97
CA GLU A 48 3.46 13.24 1.60
C GLU A 48 2.67 12.22 0.78
N LEU A 49 2.63 10.95 1.21
CA LEU A 49 1.88 9.88 0.56
C LEU A 49 0.50 9.66 1.19
N ASN A 50 0.14 10.39 2.26
CA ASN A 50 -1.09 10.17 3.03
C ASN A 50 -2.33 10.09 2.14
N ASP A 51 -2.54 11.08 1.25
CA ASP A 51 -3.73 11.13 0.40
C ASP A 51 -3.83 9.90 -0.51
N ARG A 52 -2.70 9.43 -1.04
CA ARG A 52 -2.65 8.23 -1.89
C ARG A 52 -2.86 6.95 -1.11
N PHE A 53 -2.44 6.91 0.14
CA PHE A 53 -2.71 5.78 1.03
C PHE A 53 -4.16 5.77 1.53
N VAL A 54 -4.80 6.93 1.68
CA VAL A 54 -6.24 7.04 1.94
C VAL A 54 -7.03 6.50 0.74
N GLU A 55 -6.68 6.89 -0.47
CA GLU A 55 -7.29 6.34 -1.70
C GLU A 55 -7.09 4.82 -1.83
N LEU A 56 -5.88 4.33 -1.51
CA LEU A 56 -5.59 2.89 -1.52
C LEU A 56 -6.42 2.14 -0.48
N ARG A 57 -6.56 2.69 0.74
CA ARG A 57 -7.36 2.12 1.82
C ARG A 57 -8.83 2.04 1.44
N GLN A 58 -9.38 3.09 0.83
CA GLN A 58 -10.77 3.10 0.36
C GLN A 58 -10.98 2.02 -0.71
N TYR A 59 -10.10 1.96 -1.72
CA TYR A 59 -10.15 0.92 -2.75
C TYR A 59 -10.05 -0.50 -2.17
N TRP A 60 -9.16 -0.72 -1.20
CA TRP A 60 -9.01 -2.00 -0.51
C TRP A 60 -10.32 -2.45 0.14
N LEU A 61 -10.98 -1.55 0.88
CA LEU A 61 -12.25 -1.84 1.55
C LEU A 61 -13.39 -2.11 0.56
N ASP A 62 -13.43 -1.41 -0.56
CA ASP A 62 -14.53 -1.50 -1.52
C ASP A 62 -14.40 -2.70 -2.48
N SER A 63 -13.18 -3.10 -2.82
CA SER A 63 -12.93 -3.95 -4.00
C SER A 63 -12.20 -5.26 -3.71
N ILE A 64 -11.51 -5.39 -2.58
CA ILE A 64 -10.66 -6.56 -2.29
C ILE A 64 -11.32 -7.42 -1.22
N ASP A 65 -11.47 -8.71 -1.50
CA ASP A 65 -11.98 -9.65 -0.50
C ASP A 65 -11.04 -9.72 0.71
N TRP A 66 -11.60 -9.50 1.90
CA TRP A 66 -10.87 -9.41 3.16
C TRP A 66 -10.01 -10.66 3.45
N CYS A 67 -10.49 -11.85 3.06
CA CYS A 67 -9.80 -13.13 3.33
C CYS A 67 -8.65 -13.40 2.35
N SER A 68 -8.53 -12.61 1.28
CA SER A 68 -7.52 -12.84 0.24
C SER A 68 -6.10 -12.60 0.74
N GLN A 69 -5.12 -13.25 0.10
CA GLN A 69 -3.71 -12.93 0.37
C GLN A 69 -3.39 -11.48 0.01
N LEU A 70 -3.99 -10.95 -1.06
CA LEU A 70 -3.80 -9.57 -1.49
C LEU A 70 -4.22 -8.57 -0.41
N SER A 71 -5.34 -8.82 0.26
CA SER A 71 -5.81 -8.00 1.39
C SER A 71 -4.75 -7.85 2.47
N LYS A 72 -4.09 -8.95 2.87
CA LYS A 72 -3.03 -8.95 3.89
C LYS A 72 -1.79 -8.15 3.47
N GLU A 73 -1.42 -8.26 2.20
CA GLU A 73 -0.26 -7.51 1.68
C GLU A 73 -0.56 -6.01 1.63
N ILE A 74 -1.77 -5.61 1.24
CA ILE A 74 -2.19 -4.21 1.22
C ILE A 74 -2.29 -3.66 2.66
N GLU A 75 -2.89 -4.41 3.58
CA GLU A 75 -2.97 -4.05 5.00
C GLU A 75 -1.58 -3.78 5.59
N LYS A 76 -0.60 -4.65 5.30
CA LYS A 76 0.80 -4.46 5.72
C LYS A 76 1.35 -3.11 5.24
N LEU A 77 1.10 -2.73 3.98
CA LEU A 77 1.55 -1.44 3.45
C LEU A 77 0.89 -0.26 4.19
N LEU A 78 -0.40 -0.35 4.47
CA LEU A 78 -1.14 0.69 5.20
C LEU A 78 -0.57 0.88 6.62
N ILE A 79 -0.26 -0.20 7.32
CA ILE A 79 0.33 -0.16 8.67
C ILE A 79 1.71 0.52 8.63
N ILE A 80 2.61 0.09 7.74
CA ILE A 80 3.95 0.65 7.63
C ILE A 80 3.87 2.15 7.32
N GLN A 81 2.97 2.55 6.43
CA GLN A 81 2.80 3.96 6.10
C GLN A 81 2.29 4.77 7.29
N GLU A 82 1.31 4.27 8.03
CA GLU A 82 0.77 4.94 9.21
C GLU A 82 1.82 5.09 10.31
N GLU A 83 2.59 4.05 10.58
CA GLU A 83 3.70 4.08 11.55
C GLU A 83 4.76 5.12 11.17
N LEU A 84 5.11 5.19 9.88
CA LEU A 84 6.11 6.13 9.38
C LEU A 84 5.57 7.57 9.33
N ALA A 85 4.30 7.78 8.99
CA ALA A 85 3.68 9.10 8.90
C ALA A 85 3.39 9.71 10.27
N THR A 86 3.09 8.88 11.28
CA THR A 86 2.87 9.31 12.66
C THR A 86 4.16 9.41 13.49
N GLY A 87 5.32 9.08 12.90
CA GLY A 87 6.63 9.23 13.51
C GLY A 87 6.90 8.26 14.66
N GLY A 88 6.44 7.01 14.55
CA GLY A 88 6.72 5.98 15.55
C GLY A 88 6.11 6.28 16.93
N ARG A 89 5.02 7.04 17.00
CA ARG A 89 4.23 7.16 18.25
C ARG A 89 3.37 5.92 18.44
N GLY A 90 4.04 4.82 18.79
CA GLY A 90 3.48 3.85 19.71
C GLY A 90 3.32 4.49 21.08
N GLY A 91 2.27 5.30 21.25
CA GLY A 91 1.73 5.67 22.55
C GLY A 91 0.36 5.00 22.67
N PRO A 92 0.00 4.40 23.81
CA PRO A 92 -1.21 3.62 23.93
C PRO A 92 -2.42 4.51 23.63
N VAL A 93 -3.33 4.02 22.80
CA VAL A 93 -4.71 4.54 22.75
C VAL A 93 -5.31 4.25 24.12
N SER A 94 -5.19 5.19 25.05
CA SER A 94 -6.00 5.23 26.25
C SER A 94 -7.43 5.55 25.80
N ARG A 95 -8.26 4.51 25.82
CA ARG A 95 -9.73 4.64 25.88
C ARG A 95 -10.16 5.28 27.19
#